data_AF-Q16EU9-F1
#
_entry.id   AF-Q16EU9-F1
#
_cell.length_a   1.000
_cell.length_b   1.000
_cell.length_c   1.000
_cell.angle_alpha   90.00
_cell.angle_beta   90.00
_cell.angle_gamma   90.00
#
_symmetry.space_group_name_H-M   'P 1'
#
loop_
_entity.id
_entity.type
_entity.pdbx_description
1 polymer ?
#
loop_
_entity_poly.entity_id
_entity_poly.type
_entity_poly.pdbx_seq_one_letter_code
_entity_poly.pdbx_strand_id
1 'polypeptide(L)'
;MSLDLDECYEHVLGLVEQAGQIIASRNYGEKTVVEKSSNIDLLTETDQQVERLLMDGITEKYPDHKFIGEEETSAGKKAELSDNPTWIIDP
;
A
#
# COMPACT_ATOMS: atom_id res chain seq x y z
N MET A 1 -17.42 10.93 15.89
CA MET A 1 -17.11 11.91 14.83
C MET A 1 -17.39 11.22 13.51
N SER A 2 -18.04 11.91 12.56
CA SER A 2 -18.15 11.39 11.20
C SER A 2 -16.78 11.46 10.54
N LEU A 3 -16.38 10.40 9.84
CA LEU A 3 -15.17 10.40 9.01
C LEU A 3 -15.34 11.40 7.86
N ASP A 4 -14.37 12.29 7.67
CA ASP A 4 -14.33 13.18 6.52
C ASP A 4 -13.60 12.47 5.37
N LEU A 5 -14.38 12.03 4.36
CA LEU A 5 -13.85 11.28 3.23
C LEU A 5 -13.08 12.17 2.25
N ASP A 6 -13.43 13.45 2.15
CA ASP A 6 -12.71 14.39 1.28
C ASP A 6 -11.32 14.66 1.86
N GLU A 7 -11.22 14.81 3.18
CA GLU A 7 -9.93 14.94 3.86
C GLU A 7 -9.05 13.69 3.69
N CYS A 8 -9.66 12.50 3.78
CA CYS A 8 -8.97 11.22 3.54
C CYS A 8 -8.45 11.14 2.10
N TYR A 9 -9.27 11.53 1.12
CA TYR A 9 -8.92 11.55 -0.29
C TYR A 9 -7.76 12.51 -0.57
N GLU A 10 -7.84 13.76 -0.11
CA GLU A 10 -6.80 14.76 -0.34
C GLU A 10 -5.46 14.34 0.30
N HIS A 11 -5.50 13.71 1.47
CA HIS A 11 -4.29 13.18 2.11
C HIS A 11 -3.65 12.06 1.29
N VAL A 12 -4.43 11.06 0.89
CA VAL A 12 -3.90 9.89 0.19
C VAL A 12 -3.45 10.22 -1.23
N LEU A 13 -4.05 11.23 -1.87
CA LEU A 13 -3.67 11.66 -3.22
C LEU A 13 -2.18 12.00 -3.32
N GLY A 14 -1.65 12.77 -2.36
CA GLY A 14 -0.23 13.11 -2.32
C GLY A 14 0.70 11.91 -2.08
N LEU A 15 0.22 10.87 -1.39
CA LEU A 15 0.97 9.62 -1.19
C LEU A 15 0.96 8.77 -2.47
N VAL A 16 -0.18 8.68 -3.15
CA VAL A 16 -0.33 7.97 -4.43
C VAL A 16 0.53 8.59 -5.53
N GLU A 17 0.64 9.93 -5.57
CA GLU A 17 1.56 10.60 -6.51
C GLU A 17 3.02 10.22 -6.25
N GLN A 18 3.45 10.13 -4.98
CA GLN A 18 4.80 9.70 -4.62
C GLN A 18 5.03 8.23 -4.97
N ALA A 19 4.06 7.36 -4.70
CA ALA A 19 4.10 5.95 -5.11
C ALA A 19 4.28 5.83 -6.63
N GLY A 20 3.51 6.58 -7.42
CA GLY A 20 3.63 6.62 -8.87
C GLY A 20 5.02 7.06 -9.35
N GLN A 21 5.66 8.02 -8.67
CA GLN A 21 7.03 8.43 -8.98
C GLN A 21 8.05 7.32 -8.70
N ILE A 22 7.89 6.59 -7.59
CA ILE A 22 8.74 5.43 -7.25
C ILE A 22 8.61 4.37 -8.35
N ILE A 23 7.38 3.98 -8.69
CA ILE A 23 7.10 2.98 -9.73
C ILE A 23 7.70 3.41 -11.08
N ALA A 24 7.49 4.67 -11.48
CA ALA A 24 8.04 5.22 -12.71
C ALA A 24 9.58 5.21 -12.73
N SER A 25 10.23 5.53 -11.60
CA SER A 25 11.70 5.53 -11.50
C SER A 25 12.30 4.13 -11.69
N ARG A 26 11.59 3.09 -11.25
CA ARG A 26 12.01 1.69 -11.34
C ARG A 26 11.83 1.09 -12.74
N ASN A 27 11.09 1.74 -13.64
CA ASN A 27 10.97 1.30 -15.03
C ASN A 27 12.24 1.50 -15.86
N TYR A 28 13.19 2.32 -15.39
CA TYR A 28 14.43 2.62 -16.11
C TYR A 28 15.70 2.07 -15.42
N GLY A 29 15.57 1.32 -14.31
CA GLY A 29 16.69 0.72 -13.56
C GLY A 29 16.74 -0.81 -13.62
N GLU A 30 17.85 -1.42 -13.18
CA GLU A 30 17.94 -2.87 -12.93
C GLU A 30 16.89 -3.29 -11.89
N LYS A 31 16.12 -4.34 -12.21
CA LYS A 31 15.06 -4.87 -11.34
C LYS A 31 15.56 -6.13 -10.64
N THR A 32 15.66 -6.09 -9.31
CA THR A 32 15.71 -7.31 -8.50
C THR A 32 14.28 -7.85 -8.40
N VAL A 33 14.01 -8.99 -9.02
CA VAL A 33 12.71 -9.66 -8.98
C VAL A 33 12.82 -10.85 -8.05
N VAL A 34 11.91 -10.95 -7.08
CA VAL A 34 11.78 -12.12 -6.21
C VAL A 34 10.54 -12.89 -6.64
N GLU A 35 10.71 -14.16 -7.01
CA GLU A 35 9.56 -15.04 -7.29
C GLU A 35 8.85 -15.38 -5.96
N LYS A 36 7.54 -15.14 -5.87
CA LYS A 36 6.69 -15.63 -4.77
C LYS A 36 6.28 -17.09 -5.02
N SER A 37 4.99 -17.39 -4.91
CA SER A 37 4.39 -18.71 -4.80
C SER A 37 4.37 -19.49 -6.13
N SER A 38 4.61 -18.80 -7.24
CA SER A 38 4.82 -19.38 -8.57
C SER A 38 5.63 -18.43 -9.47
N ASN A 39 6.11 -18.93 -10.60
CA ASN A 39 6.90 -18.20 -11.62
C ASN A 39 6.15 -17.07 -12.37
N ILE A 40 4.92 -16.75 -11.95
CA ILE A 40 4.06 -15.68 -12.48
C ILE A 40 3.61 -14.69 -11.38
N ASP A 41 3.91 -14.99 -10.12
CA ASP A 41 3.65 -14.14 -8.96
C ASP A 41 4.96 -13.43 -8.61
N LEU A 42 5.24 -12.35 -9.35
CA LEU A 42 6.48 -11.59 -9.23
C LEU A 42 6.27 -10.47 -8.23
N LEU A 43 6.85 -10.62 -7.05
CA LEU A 43 6.97 -9.54 -6.10
C LEU A 43 8.26 -8.78 -6.36
N THR A 44 8.17 -7.48 -6.49
CA THR A 44 9.35 -6.62 -6.57
C THR A 44 9.55 -5.87 -5.27
N GLU A 45 10.78 -5.41 -5.05
CA GLU A 45 11.08 -4.46 -3.98
C GLU A 45 10.24 -3.17 -4.09
N THR A 46 9.70 -2.88 -5.29
CA THR A 46 8.84 -1.71 -5.55
C THR A 46 7.50 -1.85 -4.85
N ASP A 47 6.86 -3.02 -4.93
CA ASP A 47 5.54 -3.26 -4.36
C ASP A 47 5.60 -3.13 -2.83
N GLN A 48 6.62 -3.75 -2.21
CA GLN A 48 6.88 -3.60 -0.76
C GLN A 48 7.19 -2.14 -0.37
N GLN A 49 7.94 -1.42 -1.19
CA GLN A 49 8.28 -0.02 -0.94
C GLN A 49 7.05 0.89 -1.02
N VAL A 50 6.19 0.66 -2.01
CA VAL A 50 4.95 1.44 -2.21
C VAL A 50 3.94 1.13 -1.11
N GLU A 51 3.70 -0.14 -0.79
CA GLU A 51 2.76 -0.51 0.28
C GLU A 51 3.18 0.13 1.60
N ARG A 52 4.48 0.07 1.93
CA ARG A 52 5.02 0.70 3.13
C ARG A 52 4.85 2.22 3.14
N LEU A 53 5.13 2.89 2.02
CA LEU A 53 4.95 4.35 1.89
C LEU A 53 3.49 4.74 2.14
N LEU A 54 2.54 4.03 1.55
CA LEU A 54 1.12 4.28 1.72
C LEU A 54 0.69 4.03 3.18
N MET A 55 1.06 2.87 3.75
CA MET A 55 0.68 2.51 5.12
C MET A 55 1.29 3.45 6.17
N ASP A 56 2.59 3.78 6.07
CA ASP A 56 3.27 4.67 7.01
C ASP A 56 2.66 6.08 6.93
N GLY A 57 2.46 6.62 5.71
CA GLY A 57 1.89 7.96 5.52
C GLY A 57 0.42 8.08 5.93
N ILE A 58 -0.37 7.01 5.76
CA ILE A 58 -1.75 6.98 6.26
C ILE A 58 -1.76 6.85 7.78
N THR A 59 -0.90 6.01 8.36
CA THR A 59 -0.81 5.79 9.82
C THR A 59 -0.39 7.06 10.56
N GLU A 60 0.49 7.87 9.97
CA GLU A 60 0.92 9.16 10.55
C GLU A 60 -0.28 10.10 10.80
N LYS A 61 -1.23 10.16 9.86
CA LYS A 61 -2.42 11.00 9.98
C LYS A 61 -3.59 10.30 10.67
N TYR A 62 -3.72 9.00 10.47
CA TYR A 62 -4.86 8.20 10.90
C TYR A 62 -4.39 6.96 11.69
N PRO A 63 -3.83 7.14 12.91
CA PRO A 63 -3.19 6.05 13.66
C PRO A 63 -4.16 4.93 14.07
N ASP A 64 -5.47 5.21 14.11
CA ASP A 64 -6.51 4.26 14.50
C ASP A 64 -7.12 3.51 13.29
N HIS A 65 -6.82 3.91 12.06
CA HIS A 65 -7.35 3.26 10.85
C HIS A 65 -6.71 1.88 10.64
N LYS A 66 -7.42 1.01 9.94
CA LYS A 66 -6.98 -0.37 9.62
C LYS A 66 -6.54 -0.49 8.17
N PHE A 67 -5.84 -1.58 7.87
CA PHE A 67 -5.30 -1.86 6.55
C PHE A 67 -5.62 -3.29 6.13
N ILE A 68 -5.87 -3.47 4.84
CA ILE A 68 -5.88 -4.75 4.15
C ILE A 68 -5.00 -4.57 2.92
N GLY A 69 -3.73 -4.96 3.02
CA GLY A 69 -2.75 -4.91 1.93
C GLY A 69 -2.62 -6.25 1.22
N GLU A 70 -2.35 -6.24 -0.08
CA GLU A 70 -2.05 -7.44 -0.86
C GLU A 70 -0.82 -8.18 -0.30
N GLU A 71 0.23 -7.44 0.06
CA GLU A 71 1.49 -8.03 0.52
C GLU A 71 1.39 -8.55 1.95
N GLU A 72 0.72 -7.84 2.84
CA GLU A 72 0.44 -8.34 4.19
C GLU A 72 -0.44 -9.60 4.17
N THR A 73 -1.43 -9.68 3.27
CA THR A 73 -2.29 -10.87 3.13
C THR A 73 -1.49 -12.04 2.56
N SER A 74 -0.62 -11.79 1.59
CA SER A 74 0.31 -12.77 1.04
C SER A 74 1.30 -13.30 2.08
N ALA A 75 1.68 -12.47 3.06
CA ALA A 75 2.54 -12.85 4.20
C ALA A 75 1.80 -13.64 5.30
N GLY A 76 0.51 -13.96 5.11
CA GLY A 76 -0.29 -14.76 6.03
C GLY A 76 -1.06 -13.96 7.09
N LYS A 77 -1.11 -12.63 6.98
CA LYS A 77 -1.97 -11.79 7.82
C LYS A 77 -3.43 -11.97 7.37
N LYS A 78 -4.34 -12.14 8.33
CA LYS A 78 -5.75 -12.36 8.01
C LYS A 78 -6.42 -11.03 7.63
N ALA A 79 -6.98 -10.96 6.43
CA ALA A 79 -7.80 -9.83 6.02
C ALA A 79 -9.14 -9.86 6.78
N GLU A 80 -9.32 -8.94 7.74
CA GLU A 80 -10.56 -8.81 8.51
C GLU A 80 -11.14 -7.40 8.29
N LEU A 81 -12.26 -7.33 7.57
CA LEU A 81 -13.02 -6.10 7.40
C LEU A 81 -13.96 -5.91 8.60
N SER A 82 -13.94 -4.70 9.17
CA SER A 82 -14.80 -4.29 10.30
C SER A 82 -15.41 -2.92 10.04
N ASP A 83 -16.24 -2.43 10.96
CA ASP A 83 -16.81 -1.07 10.87
C ASP A 83 -15.78 0.05 11.11
N ASN A 84 -14.54 -0.29 11.50
CA ASN A 84 -13.47 0.70 11.60
C ASN A 84 -13.05 1.17 10.20
N PRO A 85 -12.68 2.46 10.05
CA PRO A 85 -12.11 2.96 8.80
C PRO A 85 -10.94 2.09 8.35
N THR A 86 -11.05 1.53 7.15
CA THR A 86 -10.11 0.53 6.63
C THR A 86 -9.66 0.92 5.22
N TRP A 87 -8.35 0.93 4.99
CA TRP A 87 -7.75 1.16 3.69
C TRP A 87 -7.40 -0.18 3.04
N ILE A 88 -7.89 -0.40 1.84
CA ILE A 88 -7.57 -1.58 1.04
C ILE A 88 -6.54 -1.14 0.01
N ILE A 89 -5.34 -1.73 0.05
CA ILE A 89 -4.17 -1.28 -0.71
C ILE A 89 -3.66 -2.42 -1.57
N ASP A 90 -3.44 -2.10 -2.85
CA ASP A 90 -2.79 -2.92 -3.87
C ASP A 90 -1.69 -2.00 -4.47
N PRO A 91 -0.42 -2.23 -4.10
CA PRO A 91 0.69 -1.29 -4.30
C PRO A 91 1.26 -1.21 -5.73
#